data_AF-A0A3L6QC54-F1
#
_entry.id   AF-A0A3L6QC54-F1
#
_cell.length_a   1.000
_cell.length_b   1.000
_cell.length_c   1.000
_cell.angle_alpha   90.00
_cell.angle_beta   90.00
_cell.angle_gamma   90.00
#
_symmetry.space_group_name_H-M   'P 1'
#
loop_
_entity.id
_entity.type
_entity.pdbx_description
1 polymer ?
#
loop_
_entity_poly.entity_id
_entity_poly.type
_entity_poly.pdbx_seq_one_letter_code
_entity_poly.pdbx_strand_id
1 'polypeptide(L)'
;MGRCLRTFRNTLKNNFVDKGVTPFERYGFITPDDWKKFVVKASSENFKQKSEHGKSLSKKNIFRPNLGPDGYRAKLLKWRQMEERLRLAGIPNPLEGCSE
;
A
#
# COMPACT_ATOMS: atom_id res chain seq x y z
N MET A 1 -6.01 -14.00 5.21
CA MET A 1 -5.11 -14.63 4.20
C MET A 1 -3.70 -14.08 4.41
N GLY A 2 -2.71 -14.95 4.59
CA GLY A 2 -1.34 -14.53 4.94
C GLY A 2 -0.65 -13.69 3.85
N ARG A 3 0.32 -12.86 4.26
CA ARG A 3 1.09 -11.97 3.36
C ARG A 3 1.74 -12.75 2.22
N CYS A 4 2.38 -13.88 2.52
CA CYS A 4 3.08 -14.70 1.53
C CYS A 4 2.15 -15.21 0.43
N LEU A 5 0.98 -15.73 0.79
CA LEU A 5 0.00 -16.23 -0.17
C LEU A 5 -0.58 -15.10 -1.05
N ARG A 6 -0.81 -13.92 -0.46
CA ARG A 6 -1.26 -12.74 -1.22
C ARG A 6 -0.22 -12.30 -2.24
N THR A 7 1.05 -12.19 -1.81
CA THR A 7 2.16 -11.82 -2.70
C THR A 7 2.33 -12.85 -3.81
N PHE A 8 2.30 -14.13 -3.47
CA PHE A 8 2.40 -15.22 -4.43
C PHE A 8 1.31 -15.14 -5.51
N ARG A 9 0.04 -14.96 -5.13
CA ARG A 9 -1.07 -14.80 -6.10
C ARG A 9 -0.90 -13.55 -6.97
N ASN A 10 -0.40 -12.45 -6.41
CA ASN A 10 -0.10 -11.25 -7.18
C ASN A 10 1.03 -11.50 -8.20
N THR A 11 2.07 -12.24 -7.80
CA THR A 11 3.15 -12.67 -8.70
C THR A 11 2.59 -13.54 -9.83
N LEU A 12 1.74 -14.52 -9.52
CA LEU A 12 1.09 -15.36 -10.55
C LEU A 12 0.27 -14.53 -11.52
N LYS A 13 -0.53 -13.58 -11.03
CA LYS A 13 -1.30 -12.68 -11.90
C LYS A 13 -0.38 -11.87 -12.82
N ASN A 14 0.52 -11.07 -12.25
CA ASN A 14 1.25 -10.06 -13.01
C ASN A 14 2.32 -10.66 -13.95
N ASN A 15 2.93 -11.78 -13.57
CA ASN A 15 4.00 -12.37 -14.37
C ASN A 15 3.51 -13.46 -15.33
N PHE A 16 2.37 -14.09 -15.05
CA PHE A 16 1.90 -15.24 -15.83
C PHE A 16 0.56 -14.95 -16.50
N VAL A 17 -0.49 -14.63 -15.73
CA VAL A 17 -1.82 -14.34 -16.30
C VAL A 17 -1.79 -13.15 -17.26
N ASP A 18 -1.26 -12.02 -16.80
CA ASP A 18 -1.24 -10.78 -17.61
C ASP A 18 -0.34 -10.91 -18.86
N LYS A 19 0.62 -11.84 -18.85
CA LYS A 19 1.54 -12.12 -19.97
C LYS A 19 1.10 -13.31 -20.85
N GLY A 20 0.02 -14.01 -20.49
CA GLY A 20 -0.44 -15.19 -21.20
C GLY A 20 0.49 -16.41 -21.12
N VAL A 21 1.40 -16.46 -20.15
CA VAL A 21 2.35 -17.57 -19.96
C VAL A 21 1.93 -18.48 -18.81
N THR A 22 2.35 -19.74 -18.83
CA THR A 22 1.99 -20.72 -17.80
C THR A 22 3.06 -20.77 -16.69
N PRO A 23 2.66 -20.99 -15.43
CA PRO A 23 3.58 -21.01 -14.30
C PRO A 23 4.26 -22.37 -14.06
N PHE A 24 3.90 -23.42 -14.80
CA PHE A 24 4.22 -24.81 -14.46
C PHE A 24 5.72 -25.11 -14.44
N GLU A 25 6.51 -24.45 -15.29
CA GLU A 25 7.98 -24.60 -15.31
C GLU A 25 8.61 -24.14 -13.99
N ARG A 26 8.09 -23.05 -13.42
CA ARG A 26 8.61 -22.45 -12.18
C ARG A 26 7.91 -23.00 -10.92
N TYR A 27 6.64 -23.36 -11.03
CA TYR A 27 5.77 -23.76 -9.94
C TYR A 27 5.07 -25.08 -10.29
N GLY A 28 5.84 -26.17 -10.31
CA GLY A 28 5.35 -27.51 -10.70
C GLY A 28 4.29 -28.10 -9.77
N PHE A 29 4.06 -27.53 -8.59
CA PHE A 29 2.99 -27.95 -7.67
C PHE A 29 1.60 -27.41 -8.06
N ILE A 30 1.50 -26.51 -9.04
CA ILE A 30 0.23 -25.97 -9.51
C ILE A 30 -0.39 -26.94 -10.50
N THR A 31 -1.57 -27.46 -10.19
CA THR A 31 -2.29 -28.32 -11.13
C THR A 31 -2.88 -27.49 -12.28
N PRO A 32 -3.00 -28.06 -13.50
CA PRO A 32 -3.62 -27.35 -14.62
C PRO A 32 -5.08 -26.93 -14.35
N ASP A 33 -5.81 -27.70 -13.55
CA ASP A 33 -7.18 -27.40 -13.16
C ASP A 33 -7.26 -26.20 -12.21
N ASP A 34 -6.41 -26.17 -11.18
CA ASP A 34 -6.28 -25.02 -10.28
C ASP A 34 -5.84 -23.76 -11.03
N TRP A 35 -4.95 -23.91 -12.01
CA TRP A 35 -4.52 -22.80 -12.86
C TRP A 35 -5.67 -22.22 -13.67
N LYS A 36 -6.48 -23.06 -14.33
CA LYS A 36 -7.67 -22.61 -15.06
C LYS A 36 -8.64 -21.86 -14.16
N LYS A 37 -8.97 -22.41 -12.99
CA LYS A 37 -9.84 -21.75 -11.99
C LYS A 37 -9.27 -20.40 -11.56
N PHE A 38 -7.95 -20.33 -11.36
CA PHE A 38 -7.27 -19.10 -10.99
C PHE A 38 -7.34 -18.03 -12.09
N VAL A 39 -7.07 -18.39 -13.36
CA VAL A 39 -7.14 -17.48 -14.51
C VAL A 39 -8.54 -16.90 -14.67
N VAL A 40 -9.58 -17.74 -14.60
CA VAL A 40 -10.99 -17.27 -14.68
C VAL A 40 -11.29 -16.25 -13.59
N LYS A 41 -10.86 -16.54 -12.36
CA LYS A 41 -11.08 -15.62 -11.22
C LYS A 41 -10.28 -14.32 -11.37
N ALA A 42 -9.02 -14.39 -11.77
CA ALA A 42 -8.12 -13.24 -11.91
C ALA A 42 -8.54 -12.33 -13.07
N SER A 43 -9.08 -12.90 -14.14
CA SER A 43 -9.59 -12.16 -15.30
C SER A 43 -11.02 -11.64 -15.13
N SER A 44 -11.73 -12.06 -14.08
CA SER A 44 -13.09 -11.62 -13.82
C SER A 44 -13.19 -10.11 -13.66
N GLU A 45 -14.27 -9.55 -14.21
CA GLU A 45 -14.51 -8.10 -14.21
C GLU A 45 -14.59 -7.55 -12.78
N ASN A 46 -15.25 -8.29 -11.89
CA ASN A 46 -15.32 -7.97 -10.45
C ASN A 46 -13.94 -7.83 -9.80
N PHE A 47 -12.97 -8.67 -10.20
CA PHE A 47 -11.62 -8.58 -9.66
C PHE A 47 -10.88 -7.34 -10.16
N LYS A 48 -11.02 -7.03 -11.47
CA LYS A 48 -10.42 -5.83 -12.07
C LYS A 48 -10.99 -4.56 -11.44
N GLN A 49 -12.31 -4.47 -11.27
CA GLN A 49 -12.96 -3.32 -10.65
C GLN A 49 -12.49 -3.09 -9.21
N LYS A 50 -12.39 -4.15 -8.40
CA LYS A 50 -11.86 -4.04 -7.02
C LYS A 50 -10.41 -3.56 -7.00
N SER A 51 -9.58 -4.08 -7.92
CA SER A 51 -8.19 -3.65 -8.07
C SER A 51 -8.10 -2.16 -8.43
N GLU A 52 -8.85 -1.70 -9.42
CA GLU A 52 -8.85 -0.30 -9.85
C GLU A 52 -9.40 0.64 -8.77
N HIS A 53 -10.46 0.24 -8.08
CA HIS A 53 -10.98 1.00 -6.94
C HIS A 53 -9.92 1.19 -5.85
N GLY A 54 -9.21 0.12 -5.49
CA GLY A 54 -8.11 0.18 -4.51
C GLY A 54 -6.97 1.09 -4.97
N LYS A 55 -6.58 1.04 -6.25
CA LYS A 55 -5.59 1.96 -6.82
C LYS A 55 -6.05 3.41 -6.76
N SER A 56 -7.33 3.68 -7.06
CA SER A 56 -7.91 5.02 -7.00
C SER A 56 -7.86 5.60 -5.58
N LEU A 57 -8.28 4.84 -4.57
CA LEU A 57 -8.17 5.24 -3.16
C LEU A 57 -6.71 5.49 -2.75
N SER A 58 -5.80 4.63 -3.20
CA SER A 58 -4.38 4.78 -2.96
C SER A 58 -3.83 6.10 -3.56
N LYS A 59 -4.23 6.45 -4.79
CA LYS A 59 -3.81 7.71 -5.43
C LYS A 59 -4.38 8.95 -4.71
N LYS A 60 -5.61 8.87 -4.18
CA LYS A 60 -6.24 9.94 -3.40
C LYS A 60 -5.55 10.20 -2.05
N ASN A 61 -4.87 9.20 -1.49
CA ASN A 61 -4.12 9.35 -0.25
C ASN A 61 -2.76 10.03 -0.52
N ILE A 62 -2.81 11.36 -0.67
CA ILE A 62 -1.66 12.24 -0.92
C ILE A 62 -0.82 12.42 0.36
N PHE A 63 -1.50 12.65 1.49
CA PHE A 63 -0.86 12.89 2.79
C PHE A 63 -0.74 11.61 3.59
N ARG A 64 0.14 10.71 3.15
CA ARG A 64 0.41 9.49 3.89
C ARG A 64 1.22 9.81 5.14
N PRO A 65 0.75 9.44 6.35
CA PRO A 65 1.58 9.54 7.53
C PRO A 65 2.78 8.61 7.36
N ASN A 66 3.98 9.18 7.35
CA ASN A 66 5.24 8.44 7.26
C ASN A 66 5.67 7.85 8.60
N LEU A 67 5.00 8.26 9.68
CA LEU A 67 5.31 7.85 11.04
C LEU A 67 4.16 6.98 11.57
N GLY A 68 4.54 5.86 12.19
CA GLY A 68 3.64 5.16 13.10
C GLY A 68 3.48 5.92 14.42
N PRO A 69 2.62 5.45 15.33
CA PRO A 69 2.37 6.09 16.62
C PRO A 69 3.65 6.38 17.42
N ASP A 70 4.58 5.42 17.52
CA ASP A 70 5.86 5.61 18.21
C ASP A 70 6.80 6.56 17.45
N GLY A 71 6.68 6.61 16.12
CA GLY A 71 7.42 7.56 15.29
C GLY A 71 7.04 9.00 15.61
N TYR A 72 5.76 9.28 15.83
CA TYR A 72 5.29 10.60 16.29
C TYR A 72 5.84 10.91 17.68
N ARG A 73 5.75 9.96 18.63
CA ARG A 73 6.28 10.12 20.00
C ARG A 73 7.76 10.49 20.00
N ALA A 74 8.58 9.81 19.19
CA ALA A 74 10.00 10.10 19.07
C ALA A 74 10.31 11.49 18.46
N LYS A 75 9.41 12.04 17.63
CA LYS A 75 9.59 13.34 16.98
C LYS A 75 9.11 14.53 17.80
N LEU A 76 8.25 14.32 18.80
CA LEU A 76 7.71 15.39 19.65
C LEU A 76 8.79 16.31 20.21
N LEU A 77 9.89 15.77 20.74
CA LEU A 77 10.97 16.58 21.30
C LEU A 77 11.60 17.51 20.24
N LYS A 78 11.82 17.00 19.02
CA LYS A 78 12.38 17.78 17.92
C LYS A 78 11.42 18.88 17.47
N TRP A 79 10.12 18.59 17.41
CA TRP A 79 9.11 19.58 17.04
C TRP A 79 8.98 20.68 18.09
N ARG A 80 8.93 20.34 19.38
CA ARG A 80 8.91 21.33 20.46
C ARG A 80 10.12 22.27 20.45
N GLN A 81 11.31 21.73 20.19
CA GLN A 81 12.52 22.56 20.03
C GLN A 81 12.43 23.49 18.82
N MET A 82 11.80 23.03 17.73
CA MET A 82 11.60 23.84 16.53
C MET A 82 10.57 24.95 16.78
N GLU A 83 9.46 24.64 17.47
CA GLU A 83 8.46 25.63 17.89
C GLU A 83 9.08 26.71 18.77
N GLU A 84 9.91 26.33 19.75
CA GLU A 84 10.60 27.28 20.61
C GLU A 84 11.56 28.19 19.82
N ARG A 85 12.29 27.64 18.86
CA ARG A 85 13.17 28.43 17.98
C ARG A 85 12.39 29.42 17.12
N LEU A 86 11.24 29.00 16.56
CA LEU A 86 10.38 29.89 15.78
C LEU A 86 9.80 31.01 16.65
N ARG A 87 9.37 30.68 17.88
CA ARG A 87 8.90 31.66 18.87
C ARG A 87 9.96 32.70 19.20
N LEU A 88 11.20 32.27 19.47
CA LEU A 88 12.32 33.18 19.74
C LEU A 88 12.69 34.04 18.53
N ALA A 89 12.52 33.52 17.31
CA ALA A 89 12.72 34.26 16.07
C ALA A 89 11.56 35.22 15.73
N GLY A 90 10.48 35.25 16.54
CA GLY A 90 9.30 36.06 16.28
C GLY A 90 8.47 35.59 15.07
N ILE A 91 8.70 34.36 14.59
CA ILE A 91 7.96 33.78 13.47
C ILE A 91 6.70 33.13 14.04
N PRO A 92 5.49 33.51 13.57
CA PRO A 92 4.26 32.91 14.06
C PRO A 92 4.22 31.42 13.72
N ASN A 93 3.79 30.59 14.69
CA ASN A 93 3.67 29.16 14.47
C ASN A 93 2.49 28.90 13.51
N PRO A 94 2.73 28.22 12.37
CA PRO A 94 1.70 27.97 11.36
C PRO A 94 0.57 27.03 11.84
N LEU A 95 0.71 26.42 13.02
CA LEU A 95 -0.30 25.55 13.64
C LEU A 95 -1.07 26.23 14.78
N GLU A 96 -0.77 27.50 15.08
CA GLU A 96 -1.54 28.27 16.07
C GLU A 96 -3.00 28.40 15.62
N GLY A 97 -3.93 27.94 16.45
CA GLY A 97 -5.36 27.93 16.14
C GLY A 97 -5.88 26.65 15.47
N CYS A 98 -5.01 25.69 15.15
CA CYS A 98 -5.44 24.32 14.87
C CYS A 98 -5.75 23.60 16.19
N SER A 99 -7.03 23.26 16.42
CA SER A 99 -7.42 22.36 17.51
C SER A 99 -7.02 20.91 17.20
N GLU A 100 -6.65 20.14 18.23
CA GLU A 100 -6.38 18.69 18.14
C GLU A 100 -7.56 17.86 17.63
#